data_AF-A0AAU0Q044-F1
#
_entry.id   AF-A0AAU0Q044-F1
#
_cell.length_a   1.000
_cell.length_b   1.000
_cell.length_c   1.000
_cell.angle_alpha   90.00
_cell.angle_beta   90.00
_cell.angle_gamma   90.00
#
_symmetry.space_group_name_H-M   'P 1'
#
loop_
_entity.id
_entity.type
_entity.pdbx_description
1 polymer ?
#
loop_
_entity_poly.entity_id
_entity_poly.type
_entity_poly.pdbx_seq_one_letter_code
_entity_poly.pdbx_strand_id
1 'polypeptide(L)'
;MPRNDDYPDTGELVRAVEHEAVMNAPDWIINTTDATHSPEPSHHPVARCAVFVEGRKVDGPFTIASALDRVHQENQHGSSDPHTSHSEEEPTPRAFVWVSLVSPTMEHMEPIARLFHLHSLTVEDIVKARQRPKLEILGDYVFIVARTVHYDPSPVDSTNEFIETNELHIIRGKDFVLTIRHGDEPIPDNVRQRLERSPQLTSVGPASVAYAHLDWLVDDYLHIAEELEEKVDTMEDQVFIPDSPVHIEPIYMLKRENLEMRHALDPMTAVLKTLTVTKGTAGKSVRSLYGDILDHHTIAADRIISYDERLSTLLDSAVAKVSLQQNTDMRKISAWAAMAAVPTLIAGIYGMNFDNMPETHWADGYFIVLIVMFSACVGLWLIFRRNKWL
;
A
#
# COMPACT_ATOMS: atom_id res chain seq x y z
N MET A 1 14.00 68.38 -21.36
CA MET A 1 13.08 67.25 -21.52
C MET A 1 13.41 66.54 -22.83
N PRO A 2 14.13 65.42 -22.81
CA PRO A 2 14.12 64.46 -23.90
C PRO A 2 13.09 63.35 -23.64
N ARG A 3 12.56 62.81 -24.75
CA ARG A 3 11.50 61.81 -24.86
C ARG A 3 11.97 60.43 -24.40
N ASN A 4 11.04 59.70 -23.80
CA ASN A 4 11.15 58.33 -23.34
C ASN A 4 10.51 57.44 -24.43
N ASP A 5 11.32 56.73 -25.22
CA ASP A 5 10.91 55.65 -26.14
C ASP A 5 12.18 54.90 -26.52
N ASP A 6 12.56 53.89 -25.73
CA ASP A 6 13.53 52.84 -26.10
C ASP A 6 13.63 51.78 -24.97
N TYR A 7 12.48 51.24 -24.54
CA TYR A 7 12.46 49.97 -23.81
C TYR A 7 11.78 48.92 -24.69
N PRO A 8 12.44 47.78 -24.99
CA PRO A 8 11.81 46.71 -25.74
C PRO A 8 10.60 46.18 -24.96
N ASP A 9 9.52 45.88 -25.68
CA ASP A 9 8.29 45.34 -25.14
C ASP A 9 8.61 44.03 -24.39
N THR A 10 8.42 44.05 -23.07
CA THR A 10 8.66 42.92 -22.19
C THR A 10 7.83 41.68 -22.59
N GLY A 11 6.72 41.86 -23.31
CA GLY A 11 5.93 40.76 -23.87
C GLY A 11 6.59 40.05 -25.06
N GLU A 12 7.43 40.74 -25.83
CA GLU A 12 8.16 40.17 -26.97
C GLU A 12 9.38 39.35 -26.52
N LEU A 13 10.06 39.80 -25.45
CA LEU A 13 11.17 39.08 -24.83
C LEU A 13 10.72 37.81 -24.11
N VAL A 14 9.55 37.81 -23.45
CA VAL A 14 8.97 36.60 -22.84
C VAL A 14 8.59 35.58 -23.91
N ARG A 15 7.94 36.00 -25.00
CA ARG A 15 7.62 35.13 -26.14
C ARG A 15 8.87 34.60 -26.84
N ALA A 16 9.92 35.40 -26.98
CA ALA A 16 11.17 34.97 -27.59
C ALA A 16 11.91 33.92 -26.73
N VAL A 17 11.91 34.09 -25.40
CA VAL A 17 12.48 33.12 -24.45
C VAL A 17 11.66 31.83 -24.37
N GLU A 18 10.33 31.93 -24.43
CA GLU A 18 9.42 30.76 -24.55
C GLU A 18 9.66 30.01 -25.87
N HIS A 19 9.82 30.74 -26.98
CA HIS A 19 10.05 30.16 -28.31
C HIS A 19 11.46 29.54 -28.46
N GLU A 20 12.47 30.07 -27.76
CA GLU A 20 13.83 29.52 -27.72
C GLU A 20 13.94 28.32 -26.77
N ALA A 21 13.16 28.28 -25.68
CA ALA A 21 13.07 27.14 -24.77
C ALA A 21 12.36 25.91 -25.39
N VAL A 22 11.39 26.14 -26.29
CA VAL A 22 10.73 25.08 -27.08
C VAL A 22 11.68 24.49 -28.14
N MET A 23 12.60 25.29 -28.70
CA MET A 23 13.55 24.85 -29.74
C MET A 23 14.73 24.00 -29.21
N ASN A 24 15.03 24.08 -27.90
CA ASN A 24 16.09 23.30 -27.25
C ASN A 24 15.56 22.15 -26.37
N ALA A 25 14.24 21.88 -26.40
CA ALA A 25 13.67 20.74 -25.70
C ALA A 25 14.00 19.44 -26.44
N PRO A 26 14.34 18.34 -25.75
CA PRO A 26 14.63 17.07 -26.40
C PRO A 26 13.43 16.59 -27.24
N ASP A 27 13.70 15.98 -28.40
CA ASP A 27 12.72 15.66 -29.47
C ASP A 27 11.44 14.95 -28.99
N TRP A 28 11.48 14.25 -27.86
CA TRP A 28 10.32 13.55 -27.30
C TRP A 28 9.27 14.47 -26.64
N ILE A 29 9.65 15.69 -26.27
CA ILE A 29 8.75 16.77 -25.84
C ILE A 29 8.04 17.40 -27.05
N ILE A 30 8.58 17.11 -28.24
CA ILE A 30 8.15 17.58 -29.55
C ILE A 30 7.53 16.43 -30.38
N ASN A 31 7.59 15.17 -29.93
CA ASN A 31 7.03 14.06 -30.69
C ASN A 31 6.66 12.87 -29.79
N THR A 32 5.38 12.71 -29.49
CA THR A 32 4.83 11.42 -29.04
C THR A 32 3.39 11.23 -29.53
N THR A 33 3.26 10.67 -30.73
CA THR A 33 2.09 9.85 -31.08
C THR A 33 2.20 8.51 -30.38
N ASP A 34 1.15 8.11 -29.64
CA ASP A 34 0.89 6.77 -29.08
C ASP A 34 2.08 5.79 -29.15
N ALA A 35 2.83 5.66 -28.05
CA ALA A 35 3.97 4.75 -27.94
C ALA A 35 3.54 3.27 -27.83
N THR A 36 2.50 2.84 -28.53
CA THR A 36 2.08 1.42 -28.59
C THR A 36 2.82 0.63 -29.67
N HIS A 37 3.60 1.27 -30.55
CA HIS A 37 4.38 0.58 -31.58
C HIS A 37 5.76 1.22 -31.81
N SER A 38 6.75 0.86 -30.98
CA SER A 38 8.17 1.01 -31.34
C SER A 38 8.94 -0.26 -30.94
N PRO A 39 9.84 -0.82 -31.78
CA PRO A 39 10.46 -2.13 -31.55
C PRO A 39 11.76 -2.11 -30.72
N GLU A 40 12.16 -0.96 -30.15
CA GLU A 40 13.29 -0.85 -29.23
C GLU A 40 12.85 -0.20 -27.90
N PRO A 41 13.29 -0.71 -26.73
CA PRO A 41 12.95 -0.13 -25.43
C PRO A 41 13.80 1.11 -25.19
N SER A 42 13.51 2.20 -25.90
CA SER A 42 13.79 3.52 -25.35
C SER A 42 12.87 3.71 -24.14
N HIS A 43 13.44 3.85 -22.94
CA HIS A 43 12.71 4.11 -21.69
C HIS A 43 12.04 5.49 -21.76
N HIS A 44 11.00 5.60 -22.57
CA HIS A 44 10.27 6.83 -22.76
C HIS A 44 9.41 7.09 -21.51
N PRO A 45 9.63 8.19 -20.78
CA PRO A 45 8.93 8.43 -19.52
C PRO A 45 7.45 8.74 -19.74
N VAL A 46 7.09 9.32 -20.88
CA VAL A 46 5.69 9.66 -21.19
C VAL A 46 4.96 8.42 -21.67
N ALA A 47 4.02 7.97 -20.85
CA ALA A 47 3.07 6.92 -21.21
C ALA A 47 1.86 7.50 -21.97
N ARG A 48 1.50 8.78 -21.74
CA ARG A 48 0.34 9.40 -22.37
C ARG A 48 0.41 10.93 -22.41
N CYS A 49 -0.14 11.51 -23.47
CA CYS A 49 -0.56 12.91 -23.56
C CYS A 49 -1.95 12.96 -24.20
N ALA A 50 -2.95 13.50 -23.51
CA ALA A 50 -4.33 13.59 -24.01
C ALA A 50 -4.94 14.97 -23.74
N VAL A 51 -5.58 15.55 -24.76
CA VAL A 51 -6.29 16.83 -24.65
C VAL A 51 -7.79 16.56 -24.53
N PHE A 52 -8.44 17.23 -23.58
CA PHE A 52 -9.88 17.20 -23.42
C PHE A 52 -10.45 18.60 -23.68
N VAL A 53 -11.52 18.68 -24.46
CA VAL A 53 -12.25 19.93 -24.74
C VAL A 53 -13.74 19.66 -24.48
N GLU A 54 -14.35 20.44 -23.59
CA GLU A 54 -15.74 20.29 -23.15
C GLU A 54 -16.08 18.85 -22.72
N GLY A 55 -15.13 18.20 -22.01
CA GLY A 55 -15.23 16.83 -21.54
C GLY A 55 -14.97 15.75 -22.60
N ARG A 56 -14.76 16.09 -23.88
CA ARG A 56 -14.45 15.10 -24.91
C ARG A 56 -12.96 15.07 -25.19
N LYS A 57 -12.40 13.86 -25.29
CA LYS A 57 -11.03 13.68 -25.76
C LYS A 57 -10.93 14.13 -27.21
N VAL A 58 -9.91 14.92 -27.50
CA VAL A 58 -9.52 15.29 -28.87
C VAL A 58 -8.35 14.40 -29.24
N ASP A 59 -8.51 13.63 -30.32
CA ASP A 59 -7.43 12.81 -30.86
C ASP A 59 -6.57 13.65 -31.81
N GLY A 60 -5.24 13.48 -31.71
CA GLY A 60 -4.27 14.16 -32.56
C GLY A 60 -2.84 13.82 -32.15
N PRO A 61 -1.84 14.03 -33.02
CA PRO A 61 -0.44 13.94 -32.65
C PRO A 61 -0.12 15.12 -31.72
N PHE A 62 -0.25 14.90 -30.41
CA PHE A 62 0.03 15.91 -29.42
C PHE A 62 1.36 15.63 -28.73
N THR A 63 2.25 16.60 -28.84
CA THR A 63 3.39 16.73 -27.95
C THR A 63 2.89 17.36 -26.65
N ILE A 64 3.66 17.30 -25.56
CA ILE A 64 3.25 17.95 -24.31
C ILE A 64 3.06 19.46 -24.53
N ALA A 65 3.99 20.09 -25.26
CA ALA A 65 3.91 21.52 -25.57
C ALA A 65 2.73 21.85 -26.49
N SER A 66 2.53 21.10 -27.59
CA SER A 66 1.44 21.38 -28.52
C SER A 66 0.05 21.10 -27.93
N ALA A 67 -0.05 20.14 -27.00
CA ALA A 67 -1.25 19.90 -26.21
C ALA A 67 -1.60 21.10 -25.33
N LEU A 68 -0.60 21.63 -24.60
CA LEU A 68 -0.77 22.77 -23.71
C LEU A 68 -1.15 24.04 -24.50
N ASP A 69 -0.48 24.30 -25.62
CA ASP A 69 -0.83 25.40 -26.53
C ASP A 69 -2.27 25.30 -27.03
N ARG A 70 -2.70 24.08 -27.42
CA ARG A 70 -4.09 23.85 -27.85
C ARG A 70 -5.07 24.13 -26.72
N VAL A 71 -4.80 23.68 -25.51
CA VAL A 71 -5.63 23.93 -24.33
C VAL A 71 -5.74 25.43 -24.04
N HIS A 72 -4.62 26.16 -24.07
CA HIS A 72 -4.61 27.61 -23.90
C HIS A 72 -5.45 28.33 -24.95
N GLN A 73 -5.35 27.94 -26.22
CA GLN A 73 -6.17 28.51 -27.30
C GLN A 73 -7.68 28.28 -27.05
N GLU A 74 -8.09 27.05 -26.72
CA GLU A 74 -9.49 26.72 -26.44
C GLU A 74 -10.04 27.51 -25.24
N ASN A 75 -9.26 27.64 -24.17
CA ASN A 75 -9.65 28.38 -22.98
C ASN A 75 -9.76 29.90 -23.22
N GLN A 76 -8.95 30.48 -24.13
CA GLN A 76 -9.03 31.89 -24.50
C GLN A 76 -10.28 32.21 -25.33
N HIS A 77 -10.68 31.33 -26.26
CA HIS A 77 -11.85 31.56 -27.13
C HIS A 77 -13.19 31.45 -26.38
N GLY A 78 -13.24 30.78 -25.23
CA GLY A 78 -14.44 30.65 -24.39
C GLY A 78 -14.72 31.82 -23.44
N SER A 79 -13.77 32.75 -23.25
CA SER A 79 -13.86 33.84 -22.27
C SER A 79 -14.64 35.07 -22.77
N SER A 80 -15.81 34.87 -23.38
CA SER A 80 -16.62 35.96 -23.97
C SER A 80 -18.05 36.10 -23.43
N ASP A 81 -18.42 35.42 -22.34
CA ASP A 81 -19.70 35.66 -21.64
C ASP A 81 -19.50 36.59 -20.41
N PRO A 82 -19.89 37.88 -20.46
CA PRO A 82 -19.57 38.87 -19.41
C PRO A 82 -20.46 38.80 -18.17
N HIS A 83 -21.40 37.84 -18.09
CA HIS A 83 -22.49 37.85 -17.11
C HIS A 83 -22.32 36.90 -15.91
N THR A 84 -21.19 36.21 -15.78
CA THR A 84 -20.95 35.23 -14.69
C THR A 84 -19.92 35.75 -13.68
N SER A 85 -20.09 36.99 -13.18
CA SER A 85 -19.13 37.66 -12.28
C SER A 85 -19.51 37.63 -10.80
N HIS A 86 -20.31 36.65 -10.36
CA HIS A 86 -20.79 36.56 -8.97
C HIS A 86 -20.59 35.22 -8.24
N SER A 87 -19.82 34.28 -8.80
CA SER A 87 -19.38 33.09 -8.05
C SER A 87 -17.96 33.28 -7.53
N GLU A 88 -17.74 33.14 -6.22
CA GLU A 88 -16.41 33.03 -5.58
C GLU A 88 -15.64 31.74 -6.00
N GLU A 89 -16.08 31.06 -7.06
CA GLU A 89 -15.57 29.77 -7.50
C GLU A 89 -14.62 29.95 -8.69
N GLU A 90 -13.54 29.17 -8.70
CA GLU A 90 -12.65 29.10 -9.87
C GLU A 90 -13.44 28.54 -11.06
N PRO A 91 -13.44 29.25 -12.21
CA PRO A 91 -14.13 28.77 -13.40
C PRO A 91 -13.49 27.48 -13.89
N THR A 92 -14.32 26.46 -14.11
CA THR A 92 -13.89 25.19 -14.70
C THR A 92 -13.34 25.46 -16.10
N PRO A 93 -12.13 25.00 -16.45
CA PRO A 93 -11.58 25.26 -17.78
C PRO A 93 -12.41 24.54 -18.85
N ARG A 94 -12.54 25.17 -20.02
CA ARG A 94 -13.20 24.57 -21.20
C ARG A 94 -12.39 23.39 -21.72
N ALA A 95 -11.07 23.48 -21.65
CA ALA A 95 -10.14 22.45 -22.09
C ALA A 95 -9.05 22.19 -21.05
N PHE A 96 -8.54 20.97 -21.00
CA PHE A 96 -7.38 20.63 -20.19
C PHE A 96 -6.52 19.52 -20.81
N VAL A 97 -5.25 19.44 -20.40
CA VAL A 97 -4.32 18.39 -20.82
C VAL A 97 -4.08 17.39 -19.68
N TRP A 98 -4.09 16.10 -20.00
CA TRP A 98 -3.65 15.03 -19.11
C TRP A 98 -2.37 14.40 -19.65
N VAL A 99 -1.30 14.49 -18.87
CA VAL A 99 -0.02 13.82 -19.16
C VAL A 99 0.22 12.72 -18.13
N SER A 100 0.58 11.51 -18.59
CA SER A 100 0.97 10.41 -17.71
C SER A 100 2.43 10.07 -17.91
N LEU A 101 3.16 9.94 -16.80
CA LEU A 101 4.58 9.61 -16.75
C LEU A 101 4.82 8.32 -15.96
N VAL A 102 5.86 7.57 -16.33
CA VAL A 102 6.33 6.37 -15.63
C VAL A 102 7.79 6.57 -15.25
N SER A 103 8.07 6.52 -13.94
CA SER A 103 9.39 6.60 -13.33
C SER A 103 10.33 7.61 -14.02
N PRO A 104 9.95 8.90 -14.14
CA PRO A 104 10.74 9.89 -14.87
C PRO A 104 12.04 10.23 -14.12
N THR A 105 13.11 10.47 -14.87
CA THR A 105 14.40 10.93 -14.33
C THR A 105 14.40 12.45 -14.20
N MET A 106 15.43 13.01 -13.56
CA MET A 106 15.61 14.46 -13.47
C MET A 106 15.67 15.12 -14.86
N GLU A 107 16.40 14.49 -15.81
CA GLU A 107 16.51 14.97 -17.20
C GLU A 107 15.15 14.99 -17.91
N HIS A 108 14.27 14.04 -17.58
CA HIS A 108 12.90 14.02 -18.10
C HIS A 108 12.03 15.12 -17.48
N MET A 109 12.17 15.35 -16.17
CA MET A 109 11.30 16.28 -15.46
C MET A 109 11.66 17.75 -15.64
N GLU A 110 12.93 18.11 -15.85
CA GLU A 110 13.37 19.51 -16.03
C GLU A 110 12.55 20.31 -17.07
N PRO A 111 12.38 19.83 -18.31
CA PRO A 111 11.61 20.56 -19.30
C PRO A 111 10.10 20.54 -19.03
N ILE A 112 9.56 19.47 -18.45
CA ILE A 112 8.16 19.39 -18.00
C ILE A 112 7.91 20.44 -16.89
N ALA A 113 8.84 20.56 -15.96
CA ALA A 113 8.76 21.53 -14.87
C ALA A 113 8.75 22.97 -15.37
N ARG A 114 9.54 23.28 -16.42
CA ARG A 114 9.51 24.61 -17.05
C ARG A 114 8.17 24.88 -17.75
N LEU A 115 7.63 23.90 -18.48
CA LEU A 115 6.36 24.03 -19.21
C LEU A 115 5.15 24.23 -18.28
N PHE A 116 5.11 23.51 -17.15
CA PHE A 116 4.01 23.57 -16.20
C PHE A 116 4.29 24.46 -14.98
N HIS A 117 5.40 25.21 -14.99
CA HIS A 117 5.86 26.07 -13.89
C HIS A 117 5.93 25.35 -12.52
N LEU A 118 6.40 24.11 -12.50
CA LEU A 118 6.52 23.33 -11.28
C LEU A 118 7.68 23.82 -10.41
N HIS A 119 7.45 23.90 -9.09
CA HIS A 119 8.50 24.27 -8.15
C HIS A 119 9.59 23.19 -8.10
N SER A 120 10.86 23.60 -7.94
CA SER A 120 12.02 22.69 -7.93
C SER A 120 11.92 21.60 -6.87
N LEU A 121 11.41 21.92 -5.68
CA LEU A 121 11.16 20.94 -4.61
C LEU A 121 10.12 19.88 -5.00
N THR A 122 9.07 20.25 -5.75
CA THR A 122 8.08 19.28 -6.24
C THR A 122 8.74 18.33 -7.24
N VAL A 123 9.59 18.85 -8.13
CA VAL A 123 10.34 18.02 -9.08
C VAL A 123 11.28 17.05 -8.37
N GLU A 124 11.98 17.53 -7.35
CA GLU A 124 12.86 16.70 -6.51
C GLU A 124 12.07 15.57 -5.82
N ASP A 125 10.89 15.87 -5.28
CA ASP A 125 10.02 14.88 -4.65
C ASP A 125 9.53 13.82 -5.64
N ILE A 126 9.15 14.23 -6.85
CA ILE A 126 8.74 13.32 -7.94
C ILE A 126 9.87 12.37 -8.29
N VAL A 127 11.07 12.89 -8.57
CA VAL A 127 12.19 12.07 -9.05
C VAL A 127 12.70 11.13 -7.95
N LYS A 128 12.68 11.57 -6.68
CA LYS A 128 13.17 10.75 -5.57
C LYS A 128 12.24 9.61 -5.18
N ALA A 129 10.91 9.76 -5.35
CA ALA A 129 9.91 8.72 -5.12
C ALA A 129 10.06 7.96 -3.78
N ARG A 130 10.11 8.72 -2.68
CA ARG A 130 10.18 8.20 -1.30
C ARG A 130 9.31 9.01 -0.36
N GLN A 131 8.12 9.34 -0.82
CA GLN A 131 7.21 10.24 -0.12
C GLN A 131 6.13 9.42 0.60
N ARG A 132 5.73 9.92 1.77
CA ARG A 132 4.48 9.47 2.40
C ARG A 132 3.32 10.16 1.70
N PRO A 133 2.13 9.52 1.67
CA PRO A 133 0.94 10.18 1.17
C PRO A 133 0.74 11.55 1.80
N LYS A 134 0.57 12.58 0.95
CA LYS A 134 0.47 13.98 1.34
C LYS A 134 -0.29 14.78 0.30
N LEU A 135 -0.80 15.93 0.73
CA LEU A 135 -1.41 16.93 -0.15
C LEU A 135 -0.79 18.28 0.16
N GLU A 136 -0.25 18.92 -0.87
CA GLU A 136 0.32 20.26 -0.81
C GLU A 136 -0.40 21.17 -1.80
N ILE A 137 -0.79 22.37 -1.36
CA ILE A 137 -1.38 23.40 -2.19
C ILE A 137 -0.27 24.41 -2.48
N LEU A 138 0.18 24.48 -3.73
CA LEU A 138 1.35 25.23 -4.17
C LEU A 138 0.93 26.27 -5.19
N GLY A 139 0.29 27.34 -4.74
CA GLY A 139 -0.10 28.51 -5.55
C GLY A 139 -0.94 28.16 -6.78
N ASP A 140 -0.28 27.74 -7.85
CA ASP A 140 -0.82 27.44 -9.18
C ASP A 140 -1.26 25.98 -9.35
N TYR A 141 -0.87 25.07 -8.46
CA TYR A 141 -1.26 23.66 -8.53
C TYR A 141 -1.40 23.00 -7.15
N VAL A 142 -2.08 21.85 -7.14
CA VAL A 142 -2.15 20.93 -5.99
C VAL A 142 -1.30 19.71 -6.31
N PHE A 143 -0.43 19.35 -5.38
CA PHE A 143 0.39 18.14 -5.45
C PHE A 143 -0.13 17.10 -4.47
N ILE A 144 -0.48 15.93 -4.98
CA ILE A 144 -0.99 14.80 -4.21
C ILE A 144 -0.01 13.66 -4.38
N VAL A 145 0.44 13.10 -3.27
CA VAL A 145 1.17 11.84 -3.23
C VAL A 145 0.24 10.80 -2.63
N ALA A 146 0.12 9.65 -3.30
CA ALA A 146 -0.56 8.47 -2.81
C ALA A 146 0.33 7.23 -3.01
N ARG A 147 0.01 6.12 -2.34
CA ARG A 147 0.78 4.87 -2.47
C ARG A 147 -0.04 3.81 -3.17
N THR A 148 0.40 3.29 -4.30
CA THR A 148 -0.22 2.09 -4.88
C THR A 148 0.23 0.88 -4.10
N VAL A 149 -0.64 -0.11 -3.97
CA VAL A 149 -0.33 -1.37 -3.30
C VAL A 149 -0.59 -2.49 -4.28
N HIS A 150 0.39 -3.36 -4.48
CA HIS A 150 0.25 -4.58 -5.26
C HIS A 150 0.17 -5.77 -4.31
N TYR A 151 -0.73 -6.70 -4.59
CA TYR A 151 -0.89 -7.93 -3.83
C TYR A 151 -0.60 -9.16 -4.71
N ASP A 152 0.45 -9.90 -4.38
CA ASP A 152 0.76 -11.22 -4.95
C ASP A 152 0.44 -12.30 -3.90
N PRO A 153 -0.64 -13.08 -4.05
CA PRO A 153 -1.04 -14.10 -3.08
C PRO A 153 -0.12 -15.32 -3.07
N SER A 154 0.71 -15.55 -4.09
CA SER A 154 1.58 -16.71 -4.21
C SER A 154 2.96 -16.32 -4.77
N PRO A 155 3.78 -15.63 -3.96
CA PRO A 155 5.10 -15.23 -4.37
C PRO A 155 5.93 -16.45 -4.77
N VAL A 156 6.62 -16.34 -5.91
CA VAL A 156 7.41 -17.44 -6.50
C VAL A 156 8.56 -17.88 -5.58
N ASP A 157 9.01 -17.00 -4.68
CA ASP A 157 10.03 -17.27 -3.66
C ASP A 157 9.46 -17.03 -2.24
N SER A 158 9.77 -17.92 -1.29
CA SER A 158 9.34 -17.87 0.13
C SER A 158 9.86 -16.66 0.92
N THR A 159 10.54 -15.71 0.26
CA THR A 159 11.07 -14.46 0.81
C THR A 159 10.39 -13.21 0.27
N ASN A 160 9.58 -13.33 -0.79
CA ASN A 160 8.89 -12.18 -1.35
C ASN A 160 7.70 -11.80 -0.47
N GLU A 161 7.58 -10.50 -0.22
CA GLU A 161 6.41 -9.91 0.45
C GLU A 161 5.19 -10.16 -0.44
N PHE A 162 4.04 -10.45 0.17
CA PHE A 162 2.79 -10.58 -0.58
C PHE A 162 2.28 -9.19 -0.97
N ILE A 163 2.74 -8.14 -0.29
CA ILE A 163 2.34 -6.76 -0.51
C ILE A 163 3.54 -5.92 -0.89
N GLU A 164 3.52 -5.37 -2.10
CA GLU A 164 4.51 -4.41 -2.56
C GLU A 164 3.89 -3.01 -2.66
N THR A 165 4.59 -1.99 -2.18
CA THR A 165 4.10 -0.60 -2.23
C THR A 165 4.91 0.24 -3.20
N ASN A 166 4.18 1.08 -3.94
CA ASN A 166 4.69 1.95 -4.99
C ASN A 166 4.06 3.35 -4.82
N GLU A 167 4.47 4.32 -5.63
CA GLU A 167 3.99 5.71 -5.50
C GLU A 167 3.22 6.19 -6.73
N LEU A 168 2.11 6.87 -6.48
CA LEU A 168 1.33 7.60 -7.46
C LEU A 168 1.30 9.08 -7.07
N HIS A 169 1.89 9.90 -7.92
CA HIS A 169 1.95 11.35 -7.76
C HIS A 169 0.98 11.99 -8.74
N ILE A 170 0.15 12.90 -8.26
CA ILE A 170 -0.84 13.62 -9.06
C ILE A 170 -0.60 15.11 -8.87
N ILE A 171 -0.28 15.81 -9.95
CA ILE A 171 -0.19 17.28 -9.96
C ILE A 171 -1.38 17.79 -10.73
N ARG A 172 -2.17 18.65 -10.09
CA ARG A 172 -3.34 19.25 -10.72
C ARG A 172 -3.21 20.77 -10.72
N GLY A 173 -3.01 21.34 -11.89
CA GLY A 173 -3.13 22.78 -12.12
C GLY A 173 -4.54 23.19 -12.55
N LYS A 174 -4.66 24.42 -13.04
CA LYS A 174 -5.93 24.98 -13.50
C LYS A 174 -6.50 24.27 -14.73
N ASP A 175 -5.66 23.96 -15.71
CA ASP A 175 -6.01 23.39 -17.01
C ASP A 175 -5.09 22.22 -17.42
N PHE A 176 -4.41 21.63 -16.44
CA PHE A 176 -3.61 20.44 -16.66
C PHE A 176 -3.65 19.49 -15.46
N VAL A 177 -3.38 18.22 -15.74
CA VAL A 177 -3.13 17.19 -14.74
C VAL A 177 -1.97 16.30 -15.18
N LEU A 178 -1.02 16.09 -14.28
CA LEU A 178 0.10 15.16 -14.45
C LEU A 178 -0.11 13.98 -13.51
N THR A 179 -0.02 12.76 -14.02
CA THR A 179 -0.03 11.53 -13.23
C THR A 179 1.30 10.82 -13.39
N ILE A 180 2.07 10.70 -12.33
CA ILE A 180 3.39 10.07 -12.33
C ILE A 180 3.34 8.82 -11.48
N ARG A 181 3.67 7.68 -12.08
CA ARG A 181 3.73 6.39 -11.40
C ARG A 181 5.17 5.95 -11.22
N HIS A 182 5.49 5.45 -10.05
CA HIS A 182 6.76 4.77 -9.76
C HIS A 182 6.48 3.28 -9.57
N GLY A 183 7.24 2.45 -10.29
CA GLY A 183 7.02 1.01 -10.40
C GLY A 183 6.74 0.57 -11.84
N ASP A 184 6.69 -0.74 -12.09
CA ASP A 184 6.51 -1.29 -13.44
C ASP A 184 5.05 -1.62 -13.76
N GLU A 185 4.21 -1.76 -12.73
CA GLU A 185 2.85 -2.23 -12.89
C GLU A 185 1.87 -1.14 -13.38
N PRO A 186 1.23 -1.31 -14.54
CA PRO A 186 0.40 -0.28 -15.14
C PRO A 186 -0.85 0.01 -14.29
N ILE A 187 -1.27 1.27 -14.27
CA ILE A 187 -2.63 1.63 -13.81
C ILE A 187 -3.60 0.89 -14.74
N PRO A 188 -4.62 0.20 -14.21
CA PRO A 188 -5.52 -0.56 -15.05
C PRO A 188 -6.21 0.32 -16.09
N ASP A 189 -6.39 -0.24 -17.29
CA ASP A 189 -6.99 0.44 -18.44
C ASP A 189 -8.42 0.94 -18.16
N ASN A 190 -9.08 0.42 -17.12
CA ASN A 190 -10.43 0.83 -16.72
C ASN A 190 -10.50 2.31 -16.29
N VAL A 191 -9.47 2.87 -15.65
CA VAL A 191 -9.43 4.30 -15.24
C VAL A 191 -9.44 5.18 -16.48
N ARG A 192 -8.58 4.85 -17.44
CA ARG A 192 -8.51 5.53 -18.75
C ARG A 192 -9.82 5.40 -19.50
N GLN A 193 -10.34 4.18 -19.67
CA GLN A 193 -11.57 3.94 -20.42
C GLN A 193 -12.77 4.65 -19.77
N ARG A 194 -12.83 4.70 -18.44
CA ARG A 194 -13.87 5.41 -17.69
C ARG A 194 -13.82 6.91 -17.97
N LEU A 195 -12.64 7.53 -17.95
CA LEU A 195 -12.46 8.94 -18.28
C LEU A 195 -12.82 9.24 -19.74
N GLU A 196 -12.40 8.39 -20.69
CA GLU A 196 -12.70 8.59 -22.13
C GLU A 196 -14.19 8.37 -22.47
N ARG A 197 -14.87 7.46 -21.75
CA ARG A 197 -16.30 7.12 -21.99
C ARG A 197 -17.28 8.01 -21.24
N SER A 198 -16.81 8.84 -20.30
CA SER A 198 -17.69 9.63 -19.44
C SER A 198 -17.45 11.14 -19.61
N PRO A 199 -17.94 11.76 -20.71
CA PRO A 199 -17.82 13.21 -20.92
C PRO A 199 -18.34 14.06 -19.75
N GLN A 200 -19.33 13.56 -19.03
CA GLN A 200 -19.87 14.22 -17.83
C GLN A 200 -18.82 14.32 -16.73
N LEU A 201 -18.00 13.28 -16.54
CA LEU A 201 -16.94 13.26 -15.54
C LEU A 201 -15.80 14.21 -15.92
N THR A 202 -15.31 14.11 -17.15
CA THR A 202 -14.22 14.95 -17.68
C THR A 202 -14.63 16.40 -17.92
N SER A 203 -15.93 16.70 -18.07
CA SER A 203 -16.42 18.10 -18.13
C SER A 203 -16.19 18.87 -16.84
N VAL A 204 -15.89 18.18 -15.74
CA VAL A 204 -15.52 18.78 -14.45
C VAL A 204 -14.06 19.28 -14.43
N GLY A 205 -13.27 18.97 -15.48
CA GLY A 205 -11.91 19.44 -15.67
C GLY A 205 -10.85 18.55 -15.01
N PRO A 206 -9.61 19.06 -14.80
CA PRO A 206 -8.46 18.28 -14.33
C PRO A 206 -8.69 17.49 -13.04
N ALA A 207 -9.54 18.00 -12.14
CA ALA A 207 -9.88 17.34 -10.89
C ALA A 207 -10.58 15.98 -11.08
N SER A 208 -11.25 15.76 -12.21
CA SER A 208 -11.90 14.49 -12.50
C SER A 208 -10.90 13.35 -12.71
N VAL A 209 -9.73 13.66 -13.26
CA VAL A 209 -8.65 12.68 -13.47
C VAL A 209 -8.05 12.30 -12.13
N ALA A 210 -7.76 13.28 -11.27
CA ALA A 210 -7.29 13.03 -9.91
C ALA A 210 -8.30 12.18 -9.12
N TYR A 211 -9.59 12.51 -9.21
CA TYR A 211 -10.66 11.69 -8.63
C TYR A 211 -10.62 10.26 -9.16
N ALA A 212 -10.64 10.03 -10.47
CA ALA A 212 -10.70 8.68 -11.04
C ALA A 212 -9.50 7.80 -10.64
N HIS A 213 -8.32 8.39 -10.46
CA HIS A 213 -7.13 7.68 -9.99
C HIS A 213 -7.21 7.33 -8.50
N LEU A 214 -7.66 8.27 -7.66
CA LEU A 214 -7.80 8.04 -6.22
C LEU A 214 -8.94 7.06 -5.91
N ASP A 215 -10.02 7.11 -6.69
CA ASP A 215 -11.17 6.20 -6.60
C ASP A 215 -10.72 4.76 -6.85
N TRP A 216 -10.04 4.53 -7.99
CA TRP A 216 -9.44 3.23 -8.29
C TRP A 216 -8.47 2.75 -7.21
N LEU A 217 -7.60 3.65 -6.73
CA LEU A 217 -6.62 3.29 -5.70
C LEU A 217 -7.30 2.82 -4.41
N VAL A 218 -8.36 3.49 -3.98
CA VAL A 218 -9.08 3.14 -2.75
C VAL A 218 -9.92 1.87 -2.93
N ASP A 219 -10.52 1.67 -4.11
CA ASP A 219 -11.19 0.41 -4.44
C ASP A 219 -10.21 -0.78 -4.39
N ASP A 220 -8.97 -0.56 -4.86
CA ASP A 220 -7.90 -1.57 -4.81
C ASP A 220 -7.49 -1.89 -3.37
N TYR A 221 -7.39 -0.87 -2.50
CA TYR A 221 -7.16 -1.10 -1.06
C TYR A 221 -8.27 -1.94 -0.42
N LEU A 222 -9.53 -1.69 -0.76
CA LEU A 222 -10.65 -2.47 -0.25
C LEU A 222 -10.57 -3.93 -0.69
N HIS A 223 -10.26 -4.16 -1.97
CA HIS A 223 -10.10 -5.50 -2.51
C HIS A 223 -8.98 -6.27 -1.79
N ILE A 224 -7.82 -5.65 -1.61
CA ILE A 224 -6.69 -6.27 -0.89
C ILE A 224 -7.05 -6.53 0.59
N ALA A 225 -7.79 -5.62 1.23
CA ALA A 225 -8.26 -5.84 2.60
C ALA A 225 -9.24 -7.02 2.71
N GLU A 226 -10.00 -7.35 1.67
CA GLU A 226 -10.87 -8.54 1.64
C GLU A 226 -10.03 -9.83 1.50
N GLU A 227 -9.03 -9.82 0.62
CA GLU A 227 -8.09 -10.94 0.47
C GLU A 227 -7.30 -11.22 1.76
N LEU A 228 -6.91 -10.17 2.49
CA LEU A 228 -6.28 -10.31 3.80
C LEU A 228 -7.25 -10.85 4.87
N GLU A 229 -8.54 -10.52 4.79
CA GLU A 229 -9.56 -11.04 5.72
C GLU A 229 -9.60 -12.57 5.68
N GLU A 230 -9.68 -13.14 4.47
CA GLU A 230 -9.72 -14.59 4.27
C GLU A 230 -8.47 -15.28 4.85
N LYS A 231 -7.30 -14.63 4.73
CA LYS A 231 -6.06 -15.13 5.32
C LYS A 231 -6.08 -15.06 6.85
N VAL A 232 -6.59 -13.98 7.44
CA VAL A 232 -6.72 -13.86 8.90
C VAL A 232 -7.69 -14.91 9.44
N ASP A 233 -8.84 -15.10 8.79
CA ASP A 233 -9.83 -16.13 9.15
C ASP A 233 -9.23 -17.54 9.10
N THR A 234 -8.47 -17.83 8.03
CA THR A 234 -7.77 -19.12 7.89
C THR A 234 -6.75 -19.34 9.02
N MET A 235 -6.00 -18.30 9.42
CA MET A 235 -5.05 -18.39 10.53
C MET A 235 -5.76 -18.59 11.87
N GLU A 236 -6.91 -17.93 12.08
CA GLU A 236 -7.73 -18.09 13.27
C GLU A 236 -8.19 -19.53 13.43
N ASP A 237 -8.75 -20.14 12.38
CA ASP A 237 -9.16 -21.54 12.38
C ASP A 237 -7.99 -22.47 12.73
N GLN A 238 -6.80 -22.25 12.14
CA GLN A 238 -5.63 -23.08 12.41
C GLN A 238 -5.14 -23.04 13.86
N VAL A 239 -5.18 -21.87 14.51
CA VAL A 239 -4.75 -21.70 15.90
C VAL A 239 -5.72 -22.42 16.85
N PHE A 240 -7.02 -22.32 16.59
CA PHE A 240 -8.07 -22.85 17.48
C PHE A 240 -8.45 -24.31 17.24
N ILE A 241 -7.97 -24.97 16.17
CA ILE A 241 -8.11 -26.42 16.02
C ILE A 241 -7.42 -27.15 17.20
N PRO A 242 -8.14 -28.02 17.94
CA PRO A 242 -7.55 -28.85 18.99
C PRO A 242 -6.42 -29.73 18.46
N ASP A 243 -5.32 -29.83 19.21
CA ASP A 243 -4.15 -30.66 18.91
C ASP A 243 -3.40 -30.37 17.59
N SER A 244 -3.76 -29.31 16.86
CA SER A 244 -3.01 -28.85 15.69
C SER A 244 -1.68 -28.19 16.11
N PRO A 245 -0.54 -28.51 15.45
CA PRO A 245 0.71 -27.80 15.66
C PRO A 245 0.53 -26.32 15.30
N VAL A 246 0.94 -25.43 16.20
CA VAL A 246 0.82 -23.99 15.96
C VAL A 246 2.09 -23.47 15.32
N HIS A 247 1.97 -22.91 14.12
CA HIS A 247 3.04 -22.22 13.44
C HIS A 247 2.90 -20.71 13.65
N ILE A 248 3.87 -20.11 14.35
CA ILE A 248 3.86 -18.67 14.68
C ILE A 248 4.29 -17.82 13.46
N GLU A 249 5.17 -18.37 12.61
CA GLU A 249 5.76 -17.66 11.48
C GLU A 249 4.73 -17.14 10.47
N PRO A 250 3.71 -17.91 10.02
CA PRO A 250 2.66 -17.39 9.16
C PRO A 250 1.86 -16.21 9.75
N ILE A 251 1.57 -16.25 11.06
CA ILE A 251 0.87 -15.16 11.77
C ILE A 251 1.73 -13.89 11.75
N TYR A 252 3.04 -14.04 11.98
CA TYR A 252 3.97 -12.92 11.95
C TYR A 252 4.11 -12.32 10.55
N MET A 253 4.22 -13.16 9.51
CA MET A 253 4.28 -12.70 8.12
C MET A 253 3.02 -11.91 7.77
N LEU A 254 1.83 -12.44 8.07
CA LEU A 254 0.58 -11.73 7.81
C LEU A 254 0.47 -10.41 8.58
N LYS A 255 1.01 -10.34 9.80
CA LYS A 255 1.10 -9.09 10.58
C LYS A 255 2.01 -8.06 9.93
N ARG A 256 3.12 -8.48 9.30
CA ARG A 256 3.99 -7.60 8.51
C ARG A 256 3.27 -7.07 7.27
N GLU A 257 2.57 -7.91 6.53
CA GLU A 257 1.78 -7.48 5.37
C GLU A 257 0.70 -6.47 5.77
N ASN A 258 -0.01 -6.73 6.87
CA ASN A 258 -1.01 -5.81 7.41
C ASN A 258 -0.39 -4.44 7.79
N LEU A 259 0.85 -4.43 8.30
CA LEU A 259 1.57 -3.19 8.61
C LEU A 259 1.91 -2.39 7.35
N GLU A 260 2.30 -3.05 6.25
CA GLU A 260 2.57 -2.36 4.98
C GLU A 260 1.29 -1.71 4.40
N MET A 261 0.14 -2.37 4.52
CA MET A 261 -1.16 -1.74 4.21
C MET A 261 -1.40 -0.48 5.04
N ARG A 262 -1.15 -0.52 6.35
CA ARG A 262 -1.29 0.65 7.24
C ARG A 262 -0.39 1.81 6.82
N HIS A 263 0.84 1.53 6.41
CA HIS A 263 1.76 2.55 5.93
C HIS A 263 1.25 3.28 4.67
N ALA A 264 0.40 2.65 3.86
CA ALA A 264 -0.30 3.28 2.74
C ALA A 264 -1.57 4.03 3.20
N LEU A 265 -2.40 3.38 4.02
CA LEU A 265 -3.74 3.86 4.39
C LEU A 265 -3.75 5.01 5.40
N ASP A 266 -3.02 4.89 6.51
CA ASP A 266 -3.06 5.84 7.63
C ASP A 266 -2.83 7.31 7.18
N PRO A 267 -1.74 7.64 6.46
CA PRO A 267 -1.48 9.01 6.01
C PRO A 267 -2.48 9.50 4.94
N MET A 268 -3.04 8.60 4.14
CA MET A 268 -3.98 8.95 3.07
C MET A 268 -5.32 9.51 3.61
N THR A 269 -5.68 9.14 4.85
CA THR A 269 -6.85 9.70 5.55
C THR A 269 -6.83 11.24 5.61
N ALA A 270 -5.67 11.83 5.90
CA ALA A 270 -5.53 13.28 5.99
C ALA A 270 -5.62 13.95 4.60
N VAL A 271 -5.08 13.30 3.58
CA VAL A 271 -5.16 13.73 2.17
C VAL A 271 -6.61 13.81 1.72
N LEU A 272 -7.37 12.72 1.88
CA LEU A 272 -8.77 12.64 1.47
C LEU A 272 -9.67 13.62 2.24
N LYS A 273 -9.48 13.77 3.55
CA LYS A 273 -10.17 14.79 4.35
C LYS A 273 -9.89 16.22 3.86
N THR A 274 -8.66 16.49 3.44
CA THR A 274 -8.29 17.81 2.91
C THR A 274 -8.93 18.07 1.54
N LEU A 275 -9.07 17.04 0.70
CA LEU A 275 -9.78 17.14 -0.57
C LEU A 275 -11.29 17.40 -0.40
N THR A 276 -11.91 16.88 0.66
CA THR A 276 -13.34 17.11 0.93
C THR A 276 -13.62 18.49 1.55
N VAL A 277 -12.75 19.01 2.42
CA VAL A 277 -13.06 20.23 3.20
C VAL A 277 -12.44 21.51 2.64
N THR A 278 -11.27 21.47 2.01
CA THR A 278 -10.51 22.69 1.68
C THR A 278 -10.98 23.33 0.35
N LYS A 279 -11.10 24.66 0.29
CA LYS A 279 -11.37 25.37 -0.98
C LYS A 279 -10.11 25.37 -1.86
N GLY A 280 -10.26 25.36 -3.19
CA GLY A 280 -9.13 25.27 -4.14
C GLY A 280 -8.53 23.86 -4.30
N THR A 281 -8.87 22.90 -3.42
CA THR A 281 -8.47 21.50 -3.58
C THR A 281 -9.41 20.69 -4.46
N ALA A 282 -10.64 21.14 -4.72
CA ALA A 282 -11.60 20.51 -5.60
C ALA A 282 -12.75 21.47 -5.95
N GLY A 283 -13.23 21.42 -7.20
CA GLY A 283 -14.50 22.06 -7.58
C GLY A 283 -15.68 21.46 -6.79
N LYS A 284 -16.76 22.23 -6.59
CA LYS A 284 -17.90 21.83 -5.75
C LYS A 284 -18.53 20.49 -6.17
N SER A 285 -18.60 20.23 -7.48
CA SER A 285 -19.11 18.98 -8.05
C SER A 285 -18.23 17.77 -7.72
N VAL A 286 -16.90 17.91 -7.69
CA VAL A 286 -15.97 16.80 -7.35
C VAL A 286 -15.88 16.58 -5.85
N ARG A 287 -16.11 17.61 -5.03
CA ARG A 287 -16.03 17.52 -3.58
C ARG A 287 -16.95 16.43 -2.99
N SER A 288 -18.14 16.27 -3.57
CA SER A 288 -19.06 15.18 -3.20
C SER A 288 -18.50 13.80 -3.57
N LEU A 289 -17.79 13.70 -4.69
CA LEU A 289 -17.17 12.45 -5.14
C LEU A 289 -15.98 12.05 -4.23
N TYR A 290 -15.20 13.01 -3.75
CA TYR A 290 -14.16 12.74 -2.75
C TYR A 290 -14.70 12.28 -1.39
N GLY A 291 -15.97 12.60 -1.08
CA GLY A 291 -16.62 12.09 0.13
C GLY A 291 -16.80 10.58 0.09
N ASP A 292 -17.26 10.06 -1.05
CA ASP A 292 -17.42 8.63 -1.30
C ASP A 292 -16.08 7.87 -1.20
N ILE A 293 -15.02 8.41 -1.82
CA ILE A 293 -13.65 7.88 -1.69
C ILE A 293 -13.20 7.86 -0.22
N LEU A 294 -13.49 8.91 0.54
CA LEU A 294 -13.12 8.97 1.96
C LEU A 294 -13.87 7.90 2.78
N ASP A 295 -15.13 7.66 2.48
CA ASP A 295 -15.92 6.63 3.17
C ASP A 295 -15.38 5.22 2.86
N HIS A 296 -15.12 4.90 1.58
CA HIS A 296 -14.49 3.64 1.17
C HIS A 296 -13.10 3.45 1.79
N HIS A 297 -12.28 4.49 1.78
CA HIS A 297 -10.97 4.49 2.42
C HIS A 297 -11.06 4.23 3.92
N THR A 298 -12.05 4.82 4.60
CA THR A 298 -12.27 4.62 6.03
C THR A 298 -12.64 3.17 6.32
N ILE A 299 -13.48 2.56 5.49
CA ILE A 299 -13.82 1.13 5.61
C ILE A 299 -12.56 0.26 5.47
N ALA A 300 -11.71 0.53 4.48
CA ALA A 300 -10.45 -0.21 4.30
C ALA A 300 -9.52 -0.04 5.51
N ALA A 301 -9.34 1.20 5.99
CA ALA A 301 -8.50 1.49 7.15
C ALA A 301 -8.99 0.79 8.43
N ASP A 302 -10.30 0.83 8.69
CA ASP A 302 -10.91 0.18 9.86
C ASP A 302 -10.74 -1.35 9.81
N ARG A 303 -10.86 -1.98 8.63
CA ARG A 303 -10.59 -3.41 8.43
C ARG A 303 -9.15 -3.77 8.79
N ILE A 304 -8.18 -3.03 8.24
CA ILE A 304 -6.75 -3.27 8.51
C ILE A 304 -6.38 -3.05 9.99
N ILE A 305 -7.02 -2.09 10.67
CA ILE A 305 -6.86 -1.91 12.13
C ILE A 305 -7.42 -3.13 12.88
N SER A 306 -8.63 -3.59 12.54
CA SER A 306 -9.25 -4.78 13.13
C SER A 306 -8.38 -6.03 12.95
N TYR A 307 -7.78 -6.21 11.77
CA TYR A 307 -6.88 -7.33 11.51
C TYR A 307 -5.62 -7.29 12.38
N ASP A 308 -5.03 -6.12 12.63
CA ASP A 308 -3.87 -5.98 13.53
C ASP A 308 -4.19 -6.46 14.95
N GLU A 309 -5.37 -6.13 15.45
CA GLU A 309 -5.86 -6.56 16.77
C GLU A 309 -6.12 -8.08 16.81
N ARG A 310 -6.77 -8.62 15.77
CA ARG A 310 -7.02 -10.06 15.63
C ARG A 310 -5.71 -10.84 15.56
N LEU A 311 -4.78 -10.43 14.69
CA LEU A 311 -3.46 -11.06 14.54
C LEU A 311 -2.64 -11.00 15.83
N SER A 312 -2.72 -9.90 16.57
CA SER A 312 -2.06 -9.79 17.88
C SER A 312 -2.64 -10.79 18.89
N THR A 313 -3.97 -10.93 18.92
CA THR A 313 -4.65 -11.90 19.78
C THR A 313 -4.33 -13.35 19.38
N LEU A 314 -4.22 -13.63 18.08
CA LEU A 314 -3.81 -14.94 17.57
C LEU A 314 -2.37 -15.27 17.95
N LEU A 315 -1.46 -14.30 17.89
CA LEU A 315 -0.07 -14.47 18.30
C LEU A 315 0.04 -14.81 19.79
N ASP A 316 -0.68 -14.09 20.65
CA ASP A 316 -0.72 -14.36 22.10
C ASP A 316 -1.31 -15.74 22.40
N SER A 317 -2.39 -16.11 21.69
CA SER A 317 -3.03 -17.42 21.80
C SER A 317 -2.10 -18.56 21.36
N ALA A 318 -1.36 -18.35 20.27
CA ALA A 318 -0.36 -19.28 19.77
C ALA A 318 0.76 -19.52 20.80
N VAL A 319 1.29 -18.46 21.39
CA VAL A 319 2.30 -18.55 22.46
C VAL A 319 1.75 -19.29 23.68
N ALA A 320 0.51 -19.00 24.09
CA ALA A 320 -0.13 -19.69 25.21
C ALA A 320 -0.29 -21.20 24.94
N LYS A 321 -0.71 -21.60 23.72
CA LYS A 321 -0.86 -23.00 23.32
C LYS A 321 0.48 -23.74 23.33
N VAL A 322 1.55 -23.13 22.81
CA VAL A 322 2.92 -23.68 22.90
C VAL A 322 3.35 -23.86 24.35
N SER A 323 3.08 -22.90 25.23
CA SER A 323 3.41 -23.00 26.66
C SER A 323 2.64 -24.13 27.36
N LEU A 324 1.35 -24.29 27.06
CA LEU A 324 0.53 -25.39 27.58
C LEU A 324 1.04 -26.77 27.12
N GLN A 325 1.50 -26.87 25.88
CA GLN A 325 2.11 -28.08 25.34
C GLN A 325 3.42 -28.39 26.06
N GLN A 326 4.32 -27.41 26.21
CA GLN A 326 5.56 -27.55 26.98
C GLN A 326 5.33 -27.98 28.42
N ASN A 327 4.32 -27.41 29.09
CA ASN A 327 3.96 -27.80 30.46
C ASN A 327 3.44 -29.25 30.50
N THR A 328 2.63 -29.64 29.50
CA THR A 328 2.16 -31.02 29.37
C THR A 328 3.31 -32.00 29.14
N ASP A 329 4.27 -31.65 28.28
CA ASP A 329 5.45 -32.46 28.01
C ASP A 329 6.36 -32.58 29.25
N MET A 330 6.56 -31.48 29.97
CA MET A 330 7.31 -31.48 31.23
C MET A 330 6.65 -32.39 32.29
N ARG A 331 5.32 -32.36 32.42
CA ARG A 331 4.59 -33.28 33.32
C ARG A 331 4.77 -34.74 32.91
N LYS A 332 4.70 -35.06 31.61
CA LYS A 332 4.93 -36.42 31.10
C LYS A 332 6.35 -36.91 31.40
N ILE A 333 7.37 -36.10 31.13
CA ILE A 333 8.78 -36.44 31.43
C ILE A 333 8.97 -36.65 32.93
N SER A 334 8.42 -35.76 33.75
CA SER A 334 8.52 -35.86 35.21
C SER A 334 7.84 -37.11 35.76
N ALA A 335 6.68 -37.49 35.20
CA ALA A 335 5.98 -38.72 35.55
C ALA A 335 6.81 -39.96 35.22
N TRP A 336 7.40 -40.02 34.02
CA TRP A 336 8.30 -41.10 33.62
C TRP A 336 9.55 -41.19 34.50
N ALA A 337 10.17 -40.04 34.82
CA ALA A 337 11.33 -39.98 35.71
C ALA A 337 11.00 -40.47 37.12
N ALA A 338 9.85 -40.06 37.69
CA ALA A 338 9.40 -40.51 39.00
C ALA A 338 9.12 -42.03 39.02
N MET A 339 8.49 -42.57 37.97
CA MET A 339 8.25 -44.01 37.84
C MET A 339 9.56 -44.80 37.71
N ALA A 340 10.58 -44.28 37.03
CA ALA A 340 11.89 -44.92 36.93
C ALA A 340 12.72 -44.81 38.22
N ALA A 341 12.59 -43.71 38.97
CA ALA A 341 13.35 -43.46 40.19
C ALA A 341 13.05 -44.48 41.30
N VAL A 342 11.79 -44.93 41.43
CA VAL A 342 11.38 -45.85 42.51
C VAL A 342 12.06 -47.22 42.42
N PRO A 343 11.99 -47.95 41.30
CA PRO A 343 12.75 -49.20 41.14
C PRO A 343 14.26 -48.99 41.23
N THR A 344 14.76 -47.88 40.68
CA THR A 344 16.20 -47.58 40.71
C THR A 344 16.72 -47.39 42.13
N LEU A 345 15.96 -46.70 42.99
CA LEU A 345 16.30 -46.54 44.40
C LEU A 345 16.28 -47.88 45.14
N ILE A 346 15.23 -48.68 44.93
CA ILE A 346 15.08 -49.98 45.58
C ILE A 346 16.20 -50.93 45.14
N ALA A 347 16.45 -51.03 43.83
CA ALA A 347 17.57 -51.81 43.27
C ALA A 347 18.93 -51.29 43.76
N GLY A 348 19.09 -49.98 43.92
CA GLY A 348 20.28 -49.36 44.48
C GLY A 348 20.54 -49.79 45.91
N ILE A 349 19.52 -49.73 46.79
CA ILE A 349 19.62 -50.14 48.20
C ILE A 349 19.97 -51.63 48.32
N TYR A 350 19.24 -52.49 47.61
CA TYR A 350 19.47 -53.95 47.64
C TYR A 350 20.71 -54.39 46.83
N GLY A 351 21.30 -53.49 46.03
CA GLY A 351 22.59 -53.70 45.37
C GLY A 351 23.80 -53.35 46.23
N MET A 352 23.61 -52.80 47.43
CA MET A 352 24.69 -52.46 48.35
C MET A 352 25.22 -53.70 49.08
N ASN A 353 26.54 -53.77 49.26
CA ASN A 353 27.19 -54.91 49.90
C ASN A 353 27.25 -54.73 51.43
N PHE A 354 26.13 -54.96 52.12
CA PHE A 354 26.06 -54.95 53.60
C PHE A 354 25.83 -56.35 54.17
N ASP A 355 26.54 -56.66 55.25
CA ASP A 355 26.49 -57.99 55.91
C ASP A 355 25.21 -58.23 56.74
N ASN A 356 24.50 -57.18 57.15
CA ASN A 356 23.40 -57.27 58.12
C ASN A 356 22.07 -56.75 57.54
N MET A 357 21.61 -57.33 56.42
CA MET A 357 20.29 -57.09 55.81
C MET A 357 19.40 -58.32 56.00
N PRO A 358 18.60 -58.41 57.08
CA PRO A 358 17.82 -59.62 57.38
C PRO A 358 16.82 -60.02 56.28
N GLU A 359 16.42 -59.08 55.42
CA GLU A 359 15.45 -59.27 54.34
C GLU A 359 16.03 -60.04 53.13
N THR A 360 17.35 -60.04 52.91
CA THR A 360 17.98 -60.74 51.77
C THR A 360 18.13 -62.25 52.01
N HIS A 361 18.08 -62.68 53.28
CA HIS A 361 18.16 -64.09 53.66
C HIS A 361 16.79 -64.81 53.64
N TRP A 362 15.70 -64.09 53.34
CA TRP A 362 14.37 -64.68 53.19
C TRP A 362 14.28 -65.45 51.87
N ALA A 363 13.74 -66.67 51.90
CA ALA A 363 13.62 -67.54 50.71
C ALA A 363 12.86 -66.87 49.55
N ASP A 364 11.86 -66.04 49.85
CA ASP A 364 11.02 -65.34 48.86
C ASP A 364 11.33 -63.84 48.75
N GLY A 365 12.38 -63.33 49.43
CA GLY A 365 12.68 -61.90 49.53
C GLY A 365 12.82 -61.20 48.17
N TYR A 366 13.47 -61.85 47.21
CA TYR A 366 13.62 -61.34 45.83
C TYR A 366 12.27 -61.11 45.14
N PHE A 367 11.35 -62.08 45.21
CA PHE A 367 10.03 -61.98 44.59
C PHE A 367 9.16 -60.94 45.29
N ILE A 368 9.25 -60.83 46.62
CA ILE A 368 8.55 -59.82 47.40
C ILE A 368 8.98 -58.41 46.97
N VAL A 369 10.28 -58.15 46.84
CA VAL A 369 10.80 -56.84 46.41
C VAL A 369 10.36 -56.50 44.99
N LEU A 370 10.37 -57.47 44.06
CA LEU A 370 9.82 -57.28 42.70
C LEU A 370 8.33 -56.90 42.72
N ILE A 371 7.52 -57.58 43.52
CA ILE A 371 6.08 -57.28 43.65
C ILE A 371 5.88 -55.87 44.23
N VAL A 372 6.67 -55.48 45.23
CA VAL A 372 6.62 -54.13 45.82
C VAL A 372 6.99 -53.06 44.79
N MET A 373 8.09 -53.24 44.03
CA MET A 373 8.49 -52.33 42.97
C MET A 373 7.41 -52.21 41.89
N PHE A 374 6.89 -53.33 41.41
CA PHE A 374 5.84 -53.35 40.40
C PHE A 374 4.57 -52.66 40.90
N SER A 375 4.12 -52.97 42.13
CA SER A 375 2.95 -52.36 42.75
C SER A 375 3.11 -50.85 42.93
N ALA A 376 4.30 -50.39 43.34
CA ALA A 376 4.60 -48.97 43.46
C ALA A 376 4.58 -48.25 42.10
N CYS A 377 5.16 -48.85 41.05
CA CYS A 377 5.11 -48.31 39.69
C CYS A 377 3.68 -48.23 39.15
N VAL A 378 2.89 -49.30 39.32
CA VAL A 378 1.47 -49.33 38.93
C VAL A 378 0.68 -48.27 39.71
N GLY A 379 0.94 -48.12 41.02
CA GLY A 379 0.33 -47.08 41.85
C GLY A 379 0.63 -45.67 41.33
N LEU A 380 1.89 -45.36 41.02
CA LEU A 380 2.29 -44.09 40.43
C LEU A 380 1.67 -43.87 39.05
N TRP A 381 1.66 -44.89 38.18
CA TRP A 381 1.03 -44.81 36.87
C TRP A 381 -0.47 -44.49 36.97
N LEU A 382 -1.20 -45.15 37.89
CA LEU A 382 -2.61 -44.88 38.14
C LEU A 382 -2.83 -43.44 38.63
N ILE A 383 -1.99 -42.94 39.54
CA ILE A 383 -2.05 -41.57 40.05
C ILE A 383 -1.81 -40.56 38.94
N PHE A 384 -0.75 -40.74 38.14
CA PHE A 384 -0.40 -39.83 37.05
C PHE A 384 -1.44 -39.84 35.94
N ARG A 385 -1.99 -41.01 35.58
CA ARG A 385 -3.09 -41.13 34.62
C ARG A 385 -4.36 -40.45 35.12
N ARG A 386 -4.70 -40.61 36.41
CA ARG A 386 -5.85 -39.92 37.03
C ARG A 386 -5.70 -38.40 36.99
N ASN A 387 -4.47 -37.92 37.17
CA ASN A 387 -4.15 -36.50 37.16
C ASN A 387 -3.93 -35.91 35.76
N LYS A 388 -4.06 -36.72 34.69
CA LYS A 388 -3.80 -36.33 33.28
C LYS A 388 -2.36 -35.87 33.03
N TRP A 389 -1.40 -36.44 33.76
CA TRP A 389 0.03 -36.25 33.46
C TRP A 389 0.52 -37.23 32.40
N LEU A 390 -0.23 -38.31 32.16
CA LEU A 390 0.03 -39.38 31.19
C LEU A 390 -1.21 -39.65 30.34
#